data_AF-A0AA50PMP6-F1
#
_entry.id   AF-A0AA50PMP6-F1
#
_cell.length_a   1.000
_cell.length_b   1.000
_cell.length_c   1.000
_cell.angle_alpha   90.00
_cell.angle_beta   90.00
_cell.angle_gamma   90.00
#
_symmetry.space_group_name_H-M   'P 1'
#
loop_
_entity.id
_entity.type
_entity.pdbx_description
1 polymer ?
#
loop_
_entity_poly.entity_id
_entity_poly.type
_entity_poly.pdbx_seq_one_letter_code
_entity_poly.pdbx_strand_id
1 'polypeptide(L)'
;LSDPTVGVDFFARIIEVQDGTRIKLQLWDTAGQERFRSITKSYYRNSVGALLVYDVCNRSSFEHIPLWMMEAKRHIEPHRPVFALVGCKVDLVGTDNKNGARREVSCEEARMFAEENG
;
A
#
# COMPACT_ATOMS: atom_id res chain seq x y z
N LEU A 1 9.63 3.77 -17.05
CA LEU A 1 10.30 4.16 -15.80
C LEU A 1 9.55 5.38 -15.28
N SER A 2 8.80 5.24 -14.19
CA SER A 2 8.18 6.36 -13.50
C SER A 2 9.20 6.98 -12.54
N ASP A 3 9.23 8.30 -12.44
CA ASP A 3 10.07 8.97 -11.46
C ASP A 3 9.60 8.63 -10.03
N PRO A 4 10.51 8.53 -9.05
CA PRO A 4 10.11 8.35 -7.66
C PRO A 4 9.24 9.51 -7.18
N THR A 5 8.10 9.21 -6.55
CA THR A 5 7.25 10.22 -5.91
C THR A 5 8.08 11.01 -4.89
N VAL A 6 7.99 12.34 -4.95
CA VAL A 6 8.65 13.26 -4.01
C VAL A 6 7.57 13.93 -3.16
N GLY A 7 7.55 13.60 -1.87
CA GLY A 7 6.49 14.08 -0.98
C GLY A 7 5.20 13.27 -1.16
N VAL A 8 4.15 13.90 -1.71
CA VAL A 8 2.81 13.31 -1.86
C VAL A 8 2.12 13.84 -3.12
N ASP A 9 1.46 12.96 -3.87
CA ASP A 9 0.58 13.29 -4.99
C ASP A 9 -0.89 13.02 -4.64
N PHE A 10 -1.81 13.78 -5.26
CA PHE A 10 -3.25 13.69 -5.00
C PHE A 10 -4.03 13.26 -6.25
N PHE A 11 -4.88 12.26 -6.07
CA PHE A 11 -5.81 11.77 -7.11
C PHE A 11 -7.24 11.70 -6.56
N ALA A 12 -8.22 12.00 -7.40
CA ALA A 12 -9.63 11.84 -7.04
C ALA A 12 -10.38 11.11 -8.15
N ARG A 13 -11.21 10.13 -7.76
CA ARG A 13 -12.03 9.36 -8.69
C ARG A 13 -13.38 9.05 -8.07
N ILE A 14 -14.45 9.26 -8.84
CA ILE A 14 -15.78 8.79 -8.44
C ILE A 14 -15.94 7.36 -8.95
N ILE A 15 -16.32 6.46 -8.06
CA ILE A 15 -16.70 5.08 -8.37
C ILE A 15 -18.16 4.87 -8.00
N GLU A 16 -18.78 3.87 -8.60
CA GLU A 16 -20.12 3.40 -8.24
C GLU A 16 -19.97 1.99 -7.67
N VAL A 17 -20.54 1.75 -6.50
CA VAL A 17 -20.56 0.42 -5.86
C VAL A 17 -21.85 -0.33 -6.25
N GLN A 18 -21.92 -1.62 -5.92
CA GLN A 18 -22.95 -2.55 -6.43
C GLN A 18 -24.41 -2.11 -6.21
N ASP A 19 -24.68 -1.32 -5.16
CA ASP A 19 -26.02 -0.82 -4.84
C ASP A 19 -26.37 0.50 -5.55
N GLY A 20 -25.52 0.97 -6.47
CA GLY A 20 -25.67 2.24 -7.19
C GLY A 20 -25.16 3.47 -6.41
N THR A 21 -24.65 3.30 -5.18
CA THR A 21 -24.08 4.40 -4.42
C THR A 21 -22.79 4.90 -5.07
N ARG A 22 -22.71 6.22 -5.28
CA ARG A 22 -21.52 6.86 -5.85
C ARG A 22 -20.60 7.37 -4.73
N ILE A 23 -19.36 6.91 -4.74
CA ILE A 23 -18.34 7.27 -3.74
C ILE A 23 -17.21 8.03 -4.43
N LYS A 24 -16.85 9.20 -3.88
CA LYS A 24 -15.65 9.94 -4.31
C LYS A 24 -14.45 9.45 -3.52
N LEU A 25 -13.59 8.68 -4.16
CA LEU A 25 -12.30 8.29 -3.62
C LEU A 25 -11.31 9.46 -3.74
N GLN A 26 -10.66 9.78 -2.63
CA GLN A 26 -9.54 10.70 -2.54
C GLN A 26 -8.31 9.88 -2.16
N LEU A 27 -7.37 9.78 -3.07
CA LEU A 27 -6.18 8.95 -2.96
C LEU A 27 -4.96 9.87 -2.81
N TRP A 28 -4.17 9.59 -1.79
CA TRP A 28 -2.89 10.25 -1.55
C TRP A 28 -1.79 9.23 -1.84
N ASP A 29 -1.04 9.44 -2.93
CA ASP A 29 0.15 8.62 -3.24
C ASP A 29 1.34 9.22 -2.48
N THR A 30 2.03 8.40 -1.70
CA THR A 30 3.06 8.88 -0.76
C THR A 30 4.44 8.36 -1.15
N ALA A 31 5.46 9.18 -0.94
CA ALA A 31 6.83 8.76 -1.18
C ALA A 31 7.25 7.65 -0.20
N GLY A 32 7.57 6.46 -0.74
CA GLY A 32 8.06 5.32 0.04
C GLY A 32 9.51 5.45 0.54
N GLN A 33 10.23 6.52 0.19
CA GLN A 33 11.60 6.75 0.65
C GLN A 33 11.60 7.36 2.05
N GLU A 34 12.43 6.82 2.93
CA GLU A 34 12.47 7.21 4.35
C GLU A 34 12.70 8.72 4.56
N ARG A 35 13.53 9.34 3.71
CA ARG A 35 13.84 10.78 3.76
C ARG A 35 12.63 11.70 3.58
N PHE A 36 11.50 11.19 3.08
CA PHE A 36 10.26 11.95 2.88
C PHE A 36 9.15 11.58 3.87
N ARG A 37 9.43 10.72 4.87
CA ARG A 37 8.44 10.30 5.88
C ARG A 37 7.86 11.47 6.67
N SER A 38 8.66 12.49 6.97
CA SER A 38 8.18 13.69 7.67
C SER A 38 7.08 14.43 6.89
N ILE A 39 7.19 14.45 5.55
CA ILE A 39 6.18 15.05 4.66
C ILE A 39 4.92 14.19 4.62
N THR A 40 5.08 12.87 4.59
CA THR A 40 3.96 11.92 4.48
C THR A 40 3.00 12.00 5.69
N LYS A 41 3.54 12.27 6.89
CA LYS A 41 2.75 12.28 8.14
C LYS A 41 1.57 13.23 8.14
N SER A 42 1.68 14.41 7.52
CA SER A 42 0.59 15.40 7.51
C SER A 42 -0.62 14.95 6.69
N TYR A 43 -0.45 13.98 5.79
CA TYR A 43 -1.49 13.50 4.88
C TYR A 43 -2.26 12.29 5.42
N TYR A 44 -1.80 11.68 6.51
CA TYR A 44 -2.56 10.61 7.18
C TYR A 44 -3.80 11.13 7.90
N ARG A 45 -3.78 12.37 8.41
CA ARG A 45 -4.88 12.92 9.20
C ARG A 45 -6.18 12.93 8.39
N ASN A 46 -7.28 12.53 9.02
CA ASN A 46 -8.61 12.39 8.39
C ASN A 46 -8.72 11.33 7.27
N SER A 47 -7.68 10.54 6.99
CA SER A 47 -7.81 9.37 6.13
C SER A 47 -8.70 8.32 6.78
N VAL A 48 -9.41 7.53 5.98
CA VAL A 48 -10.24 6.41 6.48
C VAL A 48 -9.46 5.09 6.57
N GLY A 49 -8.30 5.02 5.90
CA GLY A 49 -7.50 3.81 5.79
C GLY A 49 -6.27 4.01 4.91
N ALA A 50 -5.52 2.92 4.70
CA ALA A 50 -4.34 2.91 3.85
C ALA A 50 -4.20 1.60 3.07
N LEU A 51 -3.70 1.73 1.83
CA LEU A 51 -3.21 0.60 1.05
C LEU A 51 -1.72 0.40 1.40
N LEU A 52 -1.39 -0.74 1.99
CA LEU A 52 -0.01 -1.10 2.32
C LEU A 52 0.54 -1.94 1.16
N VAL A 53 1.40 -1.33 0.35
CA VAL A 53 1.86 -1.94 -0.91
C VAL A 53 3.29 -2.46 -0.75
N TYR A 54 3.53 -3.69 -1.20
CA TYR A 54 4.87 -4.28 -1.29
C TYR A 54 5.07 -4.96 -2.64
N ASP A 55 6.32 -5.14 -3.04
CA ASP A 55 6.69 -5.83 -4.28
C ASP A 55 6.87 -7.33 -4.00
N VAL A 56 6.15 -8.20 -4.72
CA VAL A 56 6.17 -9.65 -4.46
C VAL A 56 7.52 -10.31 -4.76
N CYS A 57 8.38 -9.63 -5.52
CA CYS A 57 9.73 -10.06 -5.86
C CYS A 57 10.80 -9.38 -5.00
N ASN A 58 10.42 -8.65 -3.95
CA ASN A 58 11.35 -8.00 -3.02
C ASN A 58 10.88 -8.18 -1.57
N ARG A 59 11.47 -9.19 -0.89
CA ARG A 59 11.19 -9.54 0.50
C ARG A 59 11.32 -8.35 1.45
N SER A 60 12.36 -7.54 1.29
CA SER A 60 12.60 -6.39 2.16
C SER A 60 11.43 -5.41 2.14
N SER A 61 10.79 -5.19 0.98
CA SER A 61 9.61 -4.32 0.90
C SER A 61 8.43 -4.80 1.75
N PHE A 62 8.24 -6.12 1.86
CA PHE A 62 7.22 -6.74 2.71
C PHE A 62 7.57 -6.62 4.20
N GLU A 63 8.84 -6.81 4.56
CA GLU A 63 9.32 -6.70 5.94
C GLU A 63 9.18 -5.27 6.52
N HIS A 64 9.07 -4.25 5.67
CA HIS A 64 8.79 -2.87 6.10
C HIS A 64 7.29 -2.59 6.35
N ILE A 65 6.37 -3.47 5.93
CA ILE A 65 4.93 -3.25 6.09
C ILE A 65 4.49 -3.00 7.54
N PRO A 66 4.98 -3.74 8.56
CA PRO A 66 4.64 -3.46 9.96
C PRO A 66 5.00 -2.04 10.40
N LEU A 67 6.13 -1.50 9.93
CA LEU A 67 6.56 -0.14 10.23
C LEU A 67 5.60 0.89 9.64
N TRP A 68 5.22 0.71 8.37
CA TRP A 68 4.27 1.59 7.69
C TRP A 68 2.87 1.52 8.30
N MET A 69 2.41 0.32 8.66
CA MET A 69 1.15 0.14 9.35
C MET A 69 1.14 0.85 10.71
N MET A 70 2.20 0.71 11.51
CA MET A 70 2.33 1.41 12.79
C MET A 70 2.31 2.94 12.59
N GLU A 71 3.02 3.44 11.58
CA GLU A 71 3.05 4.87 11.29
C GLU A 71 1.67 5.41 10.89
N ALA A 72 0.95 4.71 10.02
CA ALA A 72 -0.41 5.07 9.65
C ALA A 72 -1.36 5.00 10.85
N LYS A 73 -1.31 3.94 11.66
CA LYS A 73 -2.11 3.79 12.90
C LYS A 73 -1.92 4.96 13.86
N ARG A 74 -0.73 5.56 13.91
CA ARG A 74 -0.41 6.67 14.81
C ARG A 74 -0.94 8.04 14.34
N HIS A 75 -1.10 8.24 13.04
CA HIS A 75 -1.41 9.56 12.49
C HIS A 75 -2.80 9.64 11.83
N ILE A 76 -3.44 8.49 11.56
CA ILE A 76 -4.83 8.44 11.15
C ILE A 76 -5.71 8.58 12.40
N GLU A 77 -6.26 9.77 12.58
CA GLU A 77 -7.19 10.14 13.65
C GLU A 77 -8.34 10.97 13.03
N PRO A 78 -9.55 10.98 13.62
CA PRO A 78 -9.95 10.35 14.89
C PRO A 78 -10.43 8.89 14.75
N HIS A 79 -10.51 8.37 13.52
CA HIS A 79 -11.09 7.06 13.24
C HIS A 79 -10.04 5.96 13.28
N ARG A 80 -10.46 4.74 13.64
CA ARG A 80 -9.60 3.56 13.46
C ARG A 80 -9.42 3.30 11.95
N PRO A 81 -8.18 3.29 11.43
CA PRO A 81 -7.94 3.07 10.01
C PRO A 81 -8.27 1.64 9.58
N VAL A 82 -8.78 1.51 8.35
CA VAL A 82 -8.88 0.24 7.62
C VAL A 82 -7.62 0.03 6.79
N PHE A 83 -7.06 -1.19 6.79
CA PHE A 83 -5.88 -1.51 5.99
C PHE A 83 -6.23 -2.52 4.90
N ALA A 84 -5.60 -2.38 3.74
CA ALA A 84 -5.56 -3.44 2.75
C ALA A 84 -4.11 -3.67 2.33
N LEU A 85 -3.64 -4.91 2.46
CA LEU A 85 -2.31 -5.33 2.01
C LEU A 85 -2.35 -5.66 0.52
N VAL A 86 -1.41 -5.09 -0.24
CA VAL A 86 -1.36 -5.23 -1.71
C VAL A 86 0.03 -5.68 -2.14
N GLY A 87 0.12 -6.91 -2.66
CA GLY A 87 1.31 -7.38 -3.37
C GLY A 87 1.29 -6.95 -4.83
N CYS A 88 2.22 -6.10 -5.25
CA CYS A 88 2.32 -5.57 -6.60
C CYS A 88 3.40 -6.27 -7.45
N LYS A 89 3.49 -5.90 -8.74
CA LYS A 89 4.46 -6.42 -9.72
C LYS A 89 4.40 -7.93 -9.94
N VAL A 90 3.20 -8.51 -9.85
CA VAL A 90 2.97 -9.94 -10.11
C VAL A 90 3.33 -10.35 -11.54
N ASP A 91 3.29 -9.40 -12.48
CA ASP A 91 3.71 -9.56 -13.88
C ASP A 91 5.21 -9.87 -14.04
N LEU A 92 6.04 -9.47 -13.06
CA LEU A 92 7.47 -9.80 -13.07
C LEU A 92 7.75 -11.24 -12.67
N VAL A 93 6.78 -11.93 -12.04
CA VAL A 93 6.94 -13.32 -11.63
C VAL A 93 6.89 -14.20 -12.87
N GLY A 94 8.01 -14.84 -13.20
CA GLY A 94 8.09 -15.71 -14.38
C GLY A 94 7.13 -16.89 -14.28
N THR A 95 6.40 -17.17 -15.36
CA THR A 95 5.61 -18.40 -15.52
C THR A 95 6.49 -19.60 -15.88
N ASP A 96 7.63 -19.33 -16.51
CA ASP A 96 8.59 -20.31 -16.98
C ASP A 96 10.01 -19.83 -16.64
N ASN A 97 10.87 -20.79 -16.29
CA ASN A 97 12.24 -20.64 -15.74
C ASN A 97 13.26 -19.87 -16.61
N LYS A 98 12.84 -18.98 -17.51
CA LYS A 98 13.70 -18.40 -18.53
C LYS A 98 13.82 -16.89 -18.56
N ASN A 99 13.03 -16.07 -17.85
CA ASN A 99 13.27 -14.60 -17.85
C ASN A 99 12.56 -13.77 -16.75
N GLY A 100 11.88 -14.37 -15.77
CA GLY A 100 11.15 -13.63 -14.73
C GLY A 100 11.90 -13.52 -13.41
N ALA A 101 11.52 -12.54 -12.59
CA ALA A 101 11.94 -12.45 -11.20
C ALA A 101 11.33 -13.59 -10.38
N ARG A 102 12.07 -14.06 -9.37
CA ARG A 102 11.55 -15.04 -8.42
C ARG A 102 10.63 -14.33 -7.44
N ARG A 103 9.42 -14.87 -7.23
CA ARG A 103 8.57 -14.44 -6.12
C ARG A 103 9.26 -14.77 -4.79
N GLU A 104 9.43 -13.76 -3.95
CA GLU A 104 10.07 -13.89 -2.63
C GLU A 104 9.06 -13.92 -1.47
N VAL A 105 7.83 -13.47 -1.71
CA VAL A 105 6.74 -13.49 -0.72
C VAL A 105 5.55 -14.28 -1.28
N SER A 106 5.18 -15.36 -0.61
CA SER A 106 4.07 -16.21 -1.03
C SER A 106 2.71 -15.53 -0.77
N CYS A 107 1.69 -15.92 -1.52
CA CYS A 107 0.32 -15.42 -1.28
C CYS A 107 -0.21 -15.89 0.09
N GLU A 108 0.17 -17.08 0.53
CA GLU A 108 -0.24 -17.65 1.81
C GLU A 108 0.34 -16.85 2.98
N GLU A 109 1.65 -16.59 2.97
CA GLU A 109 2.32 -15.78 3.99
C GLU A 109 1.73 -14.37 4.09
N ALA A 110 1.55 -13.69 2.95
CA ALA A 110 0.97 -12.36 2.93
C ALA A 110 -0.49 -12.35 3.42
N ARG A 111 -1.26 -13.40 3.10
CA ARG A 111 -2.63 -13.57 3.59
C ARG A 111 -2.67 -13.77 5.10
N MET A 112 -1.84 -14.65 5.64
CA MET A 112 -1.74 -14.87 7.09
C MET A 112 -1.41 -13.57 7.82
N PHE A 113 -0.41 -12.81 7.31
CA PHE A 113 -0.06 -11.52 7.87
C PHE A 113 -1.25 -10.54 7.88
N ALA A 114 -2.01 -10.45 6.78
CA ALA A 114 -3.19 -9.60 6.71
C ALA A 114 -4.25 -10.01 7.74
N GLU A 115 -4.60 -11.30 7.80
CA GLU A 115 -5.59 -11.84 8.74
C GLU A 115 -5.21 -11.61 10.22
N GLU A 116 -3.92 -11.70 10.55
CA GLU A 116 -3.41 -11.43 11.91
C GLU A 116 -3.43 -9.93 12.29
N ASN A 117 -3.38 -9.03 11.30
CA ASN A 117 -3.18 -7.59 11.53
C ASN A 117 -4.42 -6.71 11.25
N GLY A 118 -5.54 -7.32 10.83
CA GLY A 118 -6.87 -6.73 10.73
C GLY A 118 -7.30 -6.43 9.30
#